data_AF-A0AAV9IH61-F1
#
_entry.id   AF-A0AAV9IH61-F1
#
_cell.length_a   1.000
_cell.length_b   1.000
_cell.length_c   1.000
_cell.angle_alpha   90.00
_cell.angle_beta   90.00
_cell.angle_gamma   90.00
#
_symmetry.space_group_name_H-M   'P 1'
#
loop_
_entity.id
_entity.type
_entity.pdbx_description
1 polymer ?
#
loop_
_entity_poly.entity_id
_entity_poly.type
_entity_poly.pdbx_seq_one_letter_code
_entity_poly.pdbx_strand_id
1 'polypeptide(L)'
;MEASKSLKEENVYINPKILELFPHMSEKQVLERAYRVRQEAIDKEISFRCIEGLIFLREGLYRNPFFEEAFRQEDKKHLKVLEIGAGFGLALRCLVKDGVSRDNVYGVDISETFLELGFHFMDDKAQFGDRLRVMDALADNFVEEMEAWVGEKQPFDVIVANLVLHILPGNNEKFVQHVSRLLRPGGAFLGQTFAAEDSFEEAYEFGIQRRAVMHSPVSIASMLARHNIHPVHVDTKSRLIDEEDFKWIETEFGVDMRSGKPKSLMCFVGFRR
;
A
#
# COMPACT_ATOMS: atom_id res chain seq x y z
N MET A 1 17.99 9.78 -34.46
CA MET A 1 18.94 9.61 -33.35
C MET A 1 18.84 10.87 -32.51
N GLU A 2 17.79 10.94 -31.69
CA GLU A 2 17.46 12.14 -30.93
C GLU A 2 17.55 11.85 -29.43
N ALA A 3 18.41 12.64 -28.80
CA ALA A 3 18.44 13.04 -27.41
C ALA A 3 18.02 12.01 -26.36
N SER A 4 19.03 11.28 -25.87
CA SER A 4 19.12 10.92 -24.46
C SER A 4 18.88 12.19 -23.63
N LYS A 5 17.67 12.34 -23.08
CA LYS A 5 17.42 13.26 -21.97
C LYS A 5 18.29 12.76 -20.83
N SER A 6 19.37 13.49 -20.55
CA SER A 6 20.17 13.29 -19.35
C SER A 6 19.22 13.29 -18.16
N LEU A 7 19.13 12.15 -17.47
CA LEU A 7 18.55 12.07 -16.14
C LEU A 7 19.27 13.14 -15.31
N LYS A 8 18.59 14.25 -15.01
CA LYS A 8 19.03 15.08 -13.90
C LYS A 8 19.13 14.14 -12.71
N GLU A 9 20.21 14.20 -11.95
CA GLU A 9 20.32 13.49 -10.67
C GLU A 9 19.22 14.02 -9.76
N GLU A 10 18.02 13.45 -9.89
CA GLU A 10 16.97 13.57 -8.90
C GLU A 10 17.55 12.96 -7.63
N ASN A 11 17.53 13.72 -6.53
CA ASN A 11 17.86 13.19 -5.22
C ASN A 11 16.75 12.21 -4.80
N VAL A 12 16.80 10.99 -5.35
CA VAL A 12 15.85 9.92 -5.07
C VAL A 12 16.18 9.35 -3.69
N TYR A 13 15.31 9.62 -2.72
CA TYR A 13 15.41 9.00 -1.41
C TYR A 13 15.01 7.52 -1.47
N ILE A 14 15.89 6.64 -0.98
CA ILE A 14 15.60 5.23 -0.75
C ILE A 14 15.43 5.02 0.76
N ASN A 15 14.32 4.40 1.16
CA ASN A 15 14.09 4.06 2.55
C ASN A 15 15.19 3.07 3.02
N PRO A 16 15.87 3.32 4.16
CA PRO A 16 16.89 2.41 4.69
C PRO A 16 16.43 0.96 4.83
N LYS A 17 15.14 0.73 5.13
CA LYS A 17 14.55 -0.62 5.17
C LYS A 17 14.53 -1.34 3.84
N ILE A 18 14.47 -0.61 2.73
CA ILE A 18 14.61 -1.19 1.39
C ILE A 18 16.08 -1.51 1.10
N LEU A 19 17.01 -0.63 1.47
CA LEU A 19 18.45 -0.89 1.30
C LEU A 19 18.90 -2.14 2.06
N GLU A 20 18.32 -2.35 3.23
CA GLU A 20 18.51 -3.56 4.04
C GLU A 20 18.17 -4.87 3.28
N LEU A 21 17.30 -4.85 2.28
CA LEU A 21 17.00 -6.02 1.45
C LEU A 21 18.13 -6.39 0.47
N PHE A 22 19.10 -5.49 0.26
CA PHE A 22 20.20 -5.66 -0.68
C PHE A 22 21.57 -5.61 0.03
N PRO A 23 21.89 -6.57 0.93
CA PRO A 23 23.10 -6.52 1.77
C PRO A 23 24.43 -6.52 0.99
N HIS A 24 24.40 -6.80 -0.32
CA HIS A 24 25.58 -6.87 -1.19
C HIS A 24 25.57 -5.81 -2.30
N MET A 25 24.68 -4.82 -2.21
CA MET A 25 24.60 -3.73 -3.19
C MET A 25 24.78 -2.38 -2.52
N SER A 26 25.50 -1.49 -3.18
CA SER A 26 25.48 -0.07 -2.85
C SER A 26 24.12 0.56 -3.19
N GLU A 27 23.79 1.66 -2.54
CA GLU A 27 22.60 2.47 -2.84
C GLU A 27 22.49 2.82 -4.33
N LYS A 28 23.62 3.16 -4.96
CA LYS A 28 23.69 3.43 -6.40
C LYS A 28 23.23 2.22 -7.24
N GLN A 29 23.67 1.01 -6.90
CA GLN A 29 23.28 -0.21 -7.63
C GLN A 29 21.79 -0.55 -7.45
N VAL A 30 21.23 -0.30 -6.26
CA VAL A 30 19.79 -0.42 -6.01
C VAL A 30 19.02 0.59 -6.86
N LEU A 31 19.49 1.84 -6.93
CA LEU A 31 18.88 2.87 -7.76
C LEU A 31 18.96 2.55 -9.26
N GLU A 32 20.09 2.01 -9.74
CA GLU A 32 20.24 1.54 -11.13
C GLU A 32 19.27 0.39 -11.45
N ARG A 33 19.02 -0.52 -10.51
CA ARG A 33 17.95 -1.54 -10.65
C ARG A 33 16.57 -0.90 -10.72
N ALA A 34 16.29 0.06 -9.84
CA ALA A 34 15.01 0.76 -9.81
C ALA A 34 14.74 1.50 -11.14
N TYR A 35 15.75 2.16 -11.71
CA TYR A 35 15.63 2.81 -13.02
C TYR A 35 15.37 1.83 -14.17
N ARG A 36 15.99 0.64 -14.14
CA ARG A 36 15.71 -0.41 -15.14
C ARG A 36 14.25 -0.87 -15.09
N VAL A 37 13.75 -1.13 -13.89
CA VAL A 37 12.36 -1.56 -13.69
C VAL A 37 11.37 -0.44 -14.04
N ARG A 38 11.72 0.82 -13.75
CA ARG A 38 10.95 1.97 -14.22
C ARG A 38 10.90 2.05 -15.74
N GLN A 39 12.04 1.84 -16.42
CA GLN A 39 12.07 1.84 -17.87
C GLN A 39 11.24 0.70 -18.45
N GLU A 40 11.32 -0.51 -17.86
CA GLU A 40 10.49 -1.65 -18.27
C GLU A 40 8.99 -1.34 -18.14
N ALA A 41 8.58 -0.65 -17.08
CA ALA A 41 7.19 -0.23 -16.92
C ALA A 41 6.76 0.79 -17.99
N ILE A 42 7.61 1.78 -18.29
CA ILE A 42 7.36 2.77 -19.35
C ILE A 42 7.23 2.08 -20.71
N ASP A 43 8.10 1.13 -21.01
CA ASP A 43 8.09 0.38 -22.27
C ASP A 43 6.82 -0.49 -22.41
N LYS A 44 6.22 -0.89 -21.29
CA LYS A 44 4.93 -1.59 -21.20
C LYS A 44 3.72 -0.63 -21.17
N GLU A 45 3.92 0.67 -21.42
CA GLU A 45 2.91 1.73 -21.36
C GLU A 45 2.21 1.85 -19.99
N ILE A 46 2.92 1.51 -18.91
CA ILE A 46 2.41 1.57 -17.54
C ILE A 46 2.78 2.94 -16.94
N SER A 47 1.77 3.79 -16.81
CA SER A 47 1.90 5.10 -16.16
C SER A 47 1.26 5.07 -14.78
N PHE A 48 2.07 4.69 -13.78
CA PHE A 48 1.73 4.88 -12.37
C PHE A 48 2.85 5.63 -11.68
N ARG A 49 2.49 6.65 -10.91
CA ARG A 49 3.44 7.47 -10.13
C ARG A 49 4.36 6.67 -9.22
N CYS A 50 3.83 5.58 -8.67
CA CYS A 50 4.61 4.73 -7.80
C CYS A 50 5.87 4.20 -8.50
N ILE A 51 5.82 4.02 -9.82
CA ILE A 51 6.95 3.60 -10.66
C ILE A 51 7.67 4.81 -11.25
N GLU A 52 6.96 5.78 -11.83
CA GLU A 52 7.57 6.94 -12.50
C GLU A 52 8.44 7.77 -11.54
N GLY A 53 7.90 8.07 -10.35
CA GLY A 53 8.58 8.81 -9.29
C GLY A 53 9.37 7.93 -8.32
N LEU A 54 9.53 6.63 -8.63
CA LEU A 54 10.21 5.64 -7.76
C LEU A 54 9.69 5.62 -6.32
N ILE A 55 8.41 5.94 -6.09
CA ILE A 55 7.82 6.03 -4.75
C ILE A 55 7.81 4.66 -4.06
N PHE A 56 7.84 3.56 -4.82
CA PHE A 56 8.02 2.22 -4.24
C PHE A 56 9.29 2.09 -3.38
N LEU A 57 10.33 2.90 -3.64
CA LEU A 57 11.55 2.93 -2.82
C LEU A 57 11.37 3.67 -1.48
N ARG A 58 10.29 4.44 -1.33
CA ARG A 58 10.05 5.27 -0.14
C ARG A 58 9.35 4.53 1.01
N GLU A 59 8.85 3.30 0.76
CA GLU A 59 8.14 2.36 1.65
C GLU A 59 7.23 2.99 2.73
N GLY A 60 5.93 2.70 2.68
CA GLY A 60 4.92 3.36 3.51
C GLY A 60 4.73 2.78 4.91
N LEU A 61 4.84 1.46 5.07
CA LEU A 61 4.50 0.65 6.23
C LEU A 61 5.28 1.04 7.49
N TYR A 62 6.61 1.02 7.42
CA TYR A 62 7.46 1.25 8.60
C TYR A 62 7.43 2.70 9.07
N ARG A 63 7.04 3.61 8.18
CA ARG A 63 6.84 5.02 8.51
C ARG A 63 5.41 5.31 8.97
N ASN A 64 4.53 4.31 9.08
CA ASN A 64 3.20 4.48 9.65
C ASN A 64 3.33 4.60 11.18
N PRO A 65 2.83 5.67 11.82
CA PRO A 65 2.97 5.86 13.27
C PRO A 65 2.31 4.75 14.11
N PHE A 66 1.42 3.97 13.52
CA PHE A 66 0.74 2.85 14.16
C PHE A 66 1.37 1.49 13.85
N PHE A 67 2.55 1.44 13.22
CA PHE A 67 3.24 0.19 12.92
C PHE A 67 3.45 -0.66 14.18
N GLU A 68 4.05 -0.11 15.23
CA GLU A 68 4.27 -0.85 16.48
C GLU A 68 2.96 -1.29 17.16
N GLU A 69 1.87 -0.54 16.97
CA GLU A 69 0.56 -0.88 17.52
C GLU A 69 -0.09 -2.08 16.79
N ALA A 70 0.02 -2.10 15.46
CA ALA A 70 -0.46 -3.19 14.63
C ALA A 70 0.39 -4.47 14.79
N PHE A 71 1.70 -4.32 14.93
CA PHE A 71 2.68 -5.41 15.03
C PHE A 71 3.12 -5.69 16.48
N ARG A 72 2.29 -5.34 17.47
CA ARG A 72 2.59 -5.43 18.92
C ARG A 72 2.92 -6.83 19.46
N GLN A 73 2.83 -7.88 18.65
CA GLN A 73 3.06 -9.24 19.10
C GLN A 73 4.53 -9.48 19.37
N GLU A 74 4.82 -10.04 20.54
CA GLU A 74 6.20 -10.31 20.97
C GLU A 74 6.90 -11.33 20.05
N ASP A 75 6.14 -12.29 19.50
CA ASP A 75 6.67 -13.27 18.55
C ASP A 75 6.21 -13.00 17.11
N LYS A 76 7.04 -12.24 16.39
CA LYS A 76 6.83 -11.95 14.96
C LYS A 76 6.79 -13.20 14.08
N LYS A 77 7.39 -14.32 14.49
CA LYS A 77 7.42 -15.53 13.64
C LYS A 77 6.05 -16.14 13.45
N HIS A 78 5.14 -15.93 14.40
CA HIS A 78 3.78 -16.45 14.36
C HIS A 78 2.77 -15.50 13.72
N LEU A 79 3.16 -14.25 13.42
CA LEU A 79 2.29 -13.28 12.76
C LEU A 79 1.97 -13.69 11.32
N LYS A 80 0.69 -13.80 11.01
CA LYS A 80 0.18 -13.91 9.64
C LYS A 80 -0.24 -12.56 9.10
N VAL A 81 0.44 -12.12 8.05
CA VAL A 81 0.29 -10.78 7.47
C VAL A 81 -0.19 -10.87 6.03
N LEU A 82 -1.22 -10.12 5.71
CA LEU A 82 -1.66 -9.88 4.33
C LEU A 82 -1.36 -8.44 3.93
N GLU A 83 -0.73 -8.22 2.78
CA GLU A 83 -0.69 -6.91 2.11
C GLU A 83 -1.62 -6.94 0.90
N ILE A 84 -2.62 -6.05 0.88
CA ILE A 84 -3.54 -5.85 -0.24
C ILE A 84 -3.09 -4.61 -1.01
N GLY A 85 -2.95 -4.71 -2.33
CA GLY A 85 -2.26 -3.71 -3.13
C GLY A 85 -0.75 -3.77 -2.92
N ALA A 86 -0.20 -4.99 -2.91
CA ALA A 86 1.20 -5.24 -2.54
C ALA A 86 2.20 -4.61 -3.53
N GLY A 87 1.79 -4.29 -4.76
CA GLY A 87 2.66 -3.70 -5.76
C GLY A 87 3.92 -4.55 -6.00
N PHE A 88 5.07 -4.04 -5.58
CA PHE A 88 6.35 -4.76 -5.72
C PHE A 88 6.58 -5.78 -4.59
N GLY A 89 5.71 -5.83 -3.57
CA GLY A 89 5.81 -6.71 -2.40
C GLY A 89 6.99 -6.37 -1.48
N LEU A 90 7.43 -5.11 -1.45
CA LEU A 90 8.61 -4.70 -0.70
C LEU A 90 8.38 -4.71 0.81
N ALA A 91 7.20 -4.28 1.27
CA ALA A 91 6.88 -4.25 2.69
C ALA A 91 6.89 -5.67 3.29
N LEU A 92 6.31 -6.66 2.59
CA LEU A 92 6.37 -8.06 3.01
C LEU A 92 7.81 -8.60 3.09
N ARG A 93 8.69 -8.23 2.16
CA ARG A 93 10.11 -8.64 2.20
C ARG A 93 10.84 -8.02 3.39
N CYS A 94 10.57 -6.75 3.70
CA CYS A 94 11.09 -6.11 4.90
C CYS A 94 10.58 -6.81 6.17
N LEU A 95 9.30 -7.19 6.22
CA LEU A 95 8.73 -7.93 7.35
C LEU A 95 9.41 -9.29 7.54
N VAL A 96 9.66 -10.04 6.45
CA VAL A 96 10.39 -11.31 6.50
C VAL A 96 11.81 -11.11 7.01
N LYS A 97 12.51 -10.07 6.53
CA LYS A 97 13.84 -9.71 7.01
C LYS A 97 13.84 -9.40 8.51
N ASP A 98 12.79 -8.73 8.99
CA ASP A 98 12.62 -8.34 10.41
C ASP A 98 12.05 -9.46 11.30
N GLY A 99 11.95 -10.69 10.78
CA GLY A 99 11.68 -11.89 11.57
C GLY A 99 10.25 -12.44 11.47
N VAL A 100 9.37 -11.87 10.63
CA VAL A 100 8.11 -12.52 10.28
C VAL A 100 8.41 -13.77 9.47
N SER A 101 7.73 -14.88 9.76
CA SER A 101 7.93 -16.09 8.96
C SER A 101 7.51 -15.83 7.52
N ARG A 102 8.39 -16.18 6.57
CA ARG A 102 8.11 -16.08 5.14
C ARG A 102 6.85 -16.83 4.73
N ASP A 103 6.55 -17.96 5.38
CA ASP A 103 5.35 -18.74 5.09
C ASP A 103 4.07 -18.12 5.65
N ASN A 104 4.21 -17.07 6.47
CA ASN A 104 3.11 -16.33 7.07
C ASN A 104 2.89 -14.94 6.43
N VAL A 105 3.63 -14.57 5.37
CA VAL A 105 3.35 -13.36 4.61
C VAL A 105 2.64 -13.70 3.30
N TYR A 106 1.63 -12.89 2.98
CA TYR A 106 0.78 -13.04 1.81
C TYR A 106 0.60 -11.67 1.18
N GLY A 107 0.79 -11.56 -0.12
CA GLY A 107 0.56 -10.31 -0.85
C GLY A 107 -0.37 -10.54 -2.02
N VAL A 108 -1.28 -9.60 -2.22
CA VAL A 108 -2.16 -9.60 -3.38
C VAL A 108 -2.14 -8.25 -4.07
N ASP A 109 -2.17 -8.28 -5.39
CA ASP A 109 -2.35 -7.10 -6.21
C ASP A 109 -3.23 -7.47 -7.40
N ILE A 110 -4.03 -6.53 -7.91
CA ILE A 110 -4.85 -6.77 -9.10
C ILE A 110 -4.00 -6.80 -10.37
N SER A 111 -2.80 -6.20 -10.33
CA SER A 111 -1.91 -6.10 -11.48
C SER A 111 -0.81 -7.15 -11.41
N GLU A 112 -0.85 -8.09 -12.36
CA GLU A 112 0.24 -9.03 -12.61
C GLU A 112 1.57 -8.31 -12.84
N THR A 113 1.55 -7.25 -13.64
CA THR A 113 2.77 -6.53 -13.99
C THR A 113 3.46 -5.90 -12.79
N PHE A 114 2.73 -5.39 -11.80
CA PHE A 114 3.33 -4.87 -10.57
C PHE A 114 4.11 -5.95 -9.82
N LEU A 115 3.53 -7.15 -9.71
CA LEU A 115 4.18 -8.29 -9.06
C LEU A 115 5.43 -8.73 -9.85
N GLU A 116 5.34 -8.81 -11.18
CA GLU A 116 6.47 -9.15 -12.06
C GLU A 116 7.63 -8.17 -11.93
N LEU A 117 7.35 -6.87 -11.99
CA LEU A 117 8.35 -5.81 -11.82
C LEU A 117 8.98 -5.88 -10.42
N GLY A 118 8.20 -6.22 -9.40
CA GLY A 118 8.70 -6.50 -8.06
C GLY A 118 9.71 -7.65 -8.04
N PHE A 119 9.41 -8.76 -8.72
CA PHE A 119 10.34 -9.88 -8.86
C PHE A 119 11.58 -9.52 -9.67
N HIS A 120 11.47 -8.70 -10.71
CA HIS A 120 12.65 -8.24 -11.48
C HIS A 120 13.54 -7.32 -10.65
N PHE A 121 12.94 -6.46 -9.83
CA PHE A 121 13.67 -5.58 -8.93
C PHE A 121 14.44 -6.37 -7.86
N MET A 122 13.76 -7.34 -7.25
CA MET A 122 14.28 -8.14 -6.13
C MET A 122 15.10 -9.35 -6.56
N ASP A 123 14.93 -9.84 -7.78
CA ASP A 123 15.55 -11.05 -8.33
C ASP A 123 15.29 -12.30 -7.48
N ASP A 124 14.04 -12.48 -7.03
CA ASP A 124 13.68 -13.45 -5.99
C ASP A 124 12.40 -14.26 -6.25
N LYS A 125 11.96 -14.36 -7.51
CA LYS A 125 10.73 -15.08 -7.88
C LYS A 125 10.72 -16.53 -7.35
N ALA A 126 11.89 -17.17 -7.30
CA ALA A 126 12.02 -18.54 -6.78
C ALA A 126 11.78 -18.62 -5.26
N GLN A 127 12.07 -17.57 -4.50
CA GLN A 127 11.94 -17.54 -3.04
C GLN A 127 10.62 -16.91 -2.57
N PHE A 128 10.02 -16.04 -3.37
CA PHE A 128 8.85 -15.23 -2.95
C PHE A 128 7.63 -15.38 -3.87
N GLY A 129 7.76 -16.11 -4.99
CA GLY A 129 6.73 -16.24 -6.01
C GLY A 129 5.39 -16.80 -5.53
N ASP A 130 5.41 -17.79 -4.64
CA ASP A 130 4.21 -18.40 -4.05
C ASP A 130 3.63 -17.61 -2.87
N ARG A 131 4.20 -16.45 -2.53
CA ARG A 131 3.68 -15.53 -1.49
C ARG A 131 2.95 -14.32 -2.07
N LEU A 132 3.07 -14.06 -3.36
CA LEU A 132 2.38 -12.97 -4.05
C LEU A 132 1.43 -13.56 -5.11
N ARG A 133 0.18 -13.09 -5.15
CA ARG A 133 -0.81 -13.55 -6.13
C ARG A 133 -1.57 -12.40 -6.76
N VAL A 134 -1.93 -12.61 -8.03
CA VAL A 134 -2.84 -11.71 -8.73
C VAL A 134 -4.25 -11.99 -8.26
N MET A 135 -4.88 -11.04 -7.56
CA MET A 135 -6.25 -11.17 -7.05
C MET A 135 -6.93 -9.81 -7.03
N ASP A 136 -8.23 -9.79 -7.36
CA ASP A 136 -9.08 -8.62 -7.17
C ASP A 136 -9.69 -8.65 -5.76
N ALA A 137 -9.27 -7.71 -4.91
CA ALA A 137 -9.78 -7.58 -3.54
C ALA A 137 -11.27 -7.19 -3.46
N LEU A 138 -11.89 -6.82 -4.58
CA LEU A 138 -13.32 -6.56 -4.69
C LEU A 138 -14.11 -7.74 -5.28
N ALA A 139 -13.48 -8.82 -5.72
CA ALA A 139 -14.18 -10.00 -6.21
C ALA A 139 -15.05 -10.62 -5.11
N ASP A 140 -16.24 -11.12 -5.47
CA ASP A 140 -17.20 -11.68 -4.50
C ASP A 140 -16.65 -12.91 -3.75
N ASN A 141 -15.72 -13.64 -4.38
CA ASN A 141 -15.06 -14.82 -3.84
C ASN A 141 -13.68 -14.54 -3.25
N PHE A 142 -13.27 -13.27 -3.13
CA PHE A 142 -11.93 -12.90 -2.66
C PHE A 142 -11.61 -13.49 -1.28
N VAL A 143 -12.57 -13.46 -0.36
CA VAL A 143 -12.39 -13.99 1.00
C VAL A 143 -12.18 -15.51 0.95
N GLU A 144 -13.01 -16.22 0.19
CA GLU A 144 -12.97 -17.68 0.07
C GLU A 144 -11.67 -18.14 -0.60
N GLU A 145 -11.19 -17.43 -1.62
CA GLU A 145 -9.90 -17.72 -2.26
C GLU A 145 -8.71 -17.49 -1.31
N MET A 146 -8.76 -16.42 -0.51
CA MET A 146 -7.73 -16.16 0.50
C MET A 146 -7.74 -17.24 1.60
N GLU A 147 -8.90 -17.60 2.14
CA GLU A 147 -9.02 -18.66 3.14
C GLU A 147 -8.57 -20.02 2.58
N ALA A 148 -8.87 -20.32 1.31
CA ALA A 148 -8.40 -21.53 0.64
C ALA A 148 -6.89 -21.54 0.41
N TRP A 149 -6.29 -20.39 0.08
CA TRP A 149 -4.84 -20.26 -0.06
C TRP A 149 -4.10 -20.46 1.26
N VAL A 150 -4.58 -19.82 2.33
CA VAL A 150 -3.94 -19.94 3.65
C VAL A 150 -4.27 -21.30 4.31
N GLY A 151 -5.44 -21.87 4.02
CA GLY A 151 -5.92 -23.13 4.58
C GLY A 151 -6.66 -22.97 5.91
N GLU A 152 -7.13 -21.76 6.25
CA GLU A 152 -7.87 -21.48 7.48
C GLU A 152 -8.82 -20.29 7.31
N LYS A 153 -9.84 -20.21 8.18
CA LYS A 153 -10.75 -19.07 8.22
C LYS A 153 -10.20 -17.93 9.05
N GLN A 154 -10.50 -16.69 8.64
CA GLN A 154 -10.05 -15.48 9.34
C GLN A 154 -8.54 -15.50 9.66
N PRO A 155 -7.68 -15.76 8.66
CA PRO A 155 -6.29 -16.15 8.90
C PRO A 155 -5.38 -15.06 9.48
N PHE A 156 -5.71 -13.78 9.30
CA PHE A 156 -4.70 -12.74 9.43
C PHE A 156 -4.69 -12.04 10.79
N ASP A 157 -3.48 -11.90 11.33
CA ASP A 157 -3.14 -11.03 12.45
C ASP A 157 -3.18 -9.56 12.05
N VAL A 158 -2.59 -9.27 10.89
CA VAL A 158 -2.44 -7.92 10.38
C VAL A 158 -2.78 -7.93 8.89
N ILE A 159 -3.65 -7.04 8.49
CA ILE A 159 -3.88 -6.71 7.08
C ILE A 159 -3.37 -5.29 6.84
N VAL A 160 -2.54 -5.12 5.82
CA VAL A 160 -1.99 -3.84 5.38
C VAL A 160 -2.63 -3.46 4.04
N ALA A 161 -3.11 -2.22 3.92
CA ALA A 161 -3.56 -1.66 2.65
C ALA A 161 -3.11 -0.20 2.51
N ASN A 162 -1.85 0.00 2.15
CA ASN A 162 -1.30 1.33 1.95
C ASN A 162 -1.70 1.89 0.59
N LEU A 163 -2.30 3.08 0.59
CA LEU A 163 -2.71 3.79 -0.62
C LEU A 163 -3.67 2.96 -1.51
N VAL A 164 -4.53 2.14 -0.91
CA VAL A 164 -5.56 1.37 -1.65
C VAL A 164 -6.92 2.07 -1.59
N LEU A 165 -7.38 2.51 -0.42
CA LEU A 165 -8.75 3.05 -0.27
C LEU A 165 -9.05 4.25 -1.19
N HIS A 166 -8.04 5.06 -1.49
CA HIS A 166 -8.22 6.24 -2.33
C HIS A 166 -8.48 5.93 -3.81
N ILE A 167 -8.16 4.72 -4.29
CA ILE A 167 -8.40 4.29 -5.67
C ILE A 167 -9.66 3.43 -5.83
N LEU A 168 -10.50 3.33 -4.80
CA LEU A 168 -11.70 2.48 -4.79
C LEU A 168 -13.02 3.30 -4.66
N PRO A 169 -13.31 4.21 -5.60
CA PRO A 169 -14.58 4.95 -5.60
C PRO A 169 -15.76 3.99 -5.60
N GLY A 170 -16.74 4.25 -4.74
CA GLY A 170 -17.92 3.40 -4.52
C GLY A 170 -17.68 2.03 -3.89
N ASN A 171 -16.43 1.63 -3.61
CA ASN A 171 -16.09 0.24 -3.27
C ASN A 171 -15.41 0.07 -1.90
N ASN A 172 -15.10 1.15 -1.17
CA ASN A 172 -14.45 1.07 0.14
C ASN A 172 -15.23 0.26 1.17
N GLU A 173 -16.57 0.32 1.18
CA GLU A 173 -17.39 -0.49 2.10
C GLU A 173 -17.23 -2.00 1.85
N LYS A 174 -17.29 -2.43 0.59
CA LYS A 174 -17.08 -3.84 0.21
C LYS A 174 -15.66 -4.30 0.53
N PHE A 175 -14.68 -3.47 0.21
CA PHE A 175 -13.28 -3.73 0.53
C PHE A 175 -13.07 -3.96 2.03
N VAL A 176 -13.57 -3.03 2.87
CA VAL A 176 -13.44 -3.13 4.32
C VAL A 176 -14.22 -4.33 4.87
N GLN A 177 -15.36 -4.67 4.29
CA GLN A 177 -16.09 -5.89 4.62
C GLN A 177 -15.23 -7.15 4.41
N HIS A 178 -14.53 -7.25 3.27
CA HIS A 178 -13.62 -8.36 3.00
C HIS A 178 -12.44 -8.39 3.98
N VAL A 179 -11.81 -7.24 4.25
CA VAL A 179 -10.74 -7.10 5.25
C VAL A 179 -11.21 -7.59 6.62
N SER A 180 -12.39 -7.13 7.07
CA SER A 180 -12.97 -7.56 8.33
C SER A 180 -13.18 -9.07 8.38
N ARG A 181 -13.72 -9.67 7.30
CA ARG A 181 -13.92 -11.13 7.20
C ARG A 181 -12.62 -11.93 7.23
N LEU A 182 -11.49 -11.35 6.85
CA LEU A 182 -10.19 -12.03 6.78
C LEU A 182 -9.32 -11.85 8.04
N LEU A 183 -9.54 -10.78 8.82
CA LEU A 183 -8.85 -10.57 10.09
C LEU A 183 -9.33 -11.58 11.14
N ARG A 184 -8.45 -12.09 12.00
CA ARG A 184 -8.91 -12.79 13.21
C ARG A 184 -9.45 -11.80 14.26
N PRO A 185 -10.23 -12.25 15.26
CA PRO A 185 -10.60 -11.40 16.40
C PRO A 185 -9.36 -10.79 17.07
N GLY A 186 -9.37 -9.48 17.29
CA GLY A 186 -8.23 -8.71 17.81
C GLY A 186 -7.15 -8.35 16.79
N GLY A 187 -7.26 -8.82 15.54
CA GLY A 187 -6.34 -8.51 14.44
C GLY A 187 -6.42 -7.05 14.00
N ALA A 188 -5.34 -6.55 13.39
CA ALA A 188 -5.17 -5.15 13.03
C ALA A 188 -5.35 -4.91 11.52
N PHE A 189 -6.14 -3.91 11.14
CA PHE A 189 -6.14 -3.33 9.82
C PHE A 189 -5.32 -2.03 9.83
N LEU A 190 -4.24 -1.97 9.06
CA LEU A 190 -3.32 -0.83 9.00
C LEU A 190 -3.28 -0.28 7.57
N GLY A 191 -3.28 1.04 7.41
CA GLY A 191 -3.17 1.61 6.07
C GLY A 191 -2.89 3.10 6.02
N GLN A 192 -2.83 3.59 4.79
CA GLN A 192 -2.65 5.01 4.44
C GLN A 192 -3.62 5.36 3.32
N THR A 193 -4.23 6.55 3.38
CA THR A 193 -5.14 7.03 2.33
C THR A 193 -5.13 8.56 2.25
N PHE A 194 -5.71 9.14 1.20
CA PHE A 194 -5.86 10.59 1.11
C PHE A 194 -6.77 11.13 2.22
N ALA A 195 -6.26 12.15 2.91
CA ALA A 195 -6.96 12.81 4.01
C ALA A 195 -7.63 14.10 3.54
N ALA A 196 -8.85 14.34 4.00
CA ALA A 196 -9.40 15.69 4.07
C ALA A 196 -9.33 16.22 5.50
N GLU A 197 -9.03 17.51 5.65
CA GLU A 197 -9.03 18.16 6.96
C GLU A 197 -10.43 18.42 7.51
N ASP A 198 -11.42 18.54 6.63
CA ASP A 198 -12.79 18.82 7.04
C ASP A 198 -13.42 17.58 7.70
N SER A 199 -14.10 17.80 8.83
CA SER A 199 -14.86 16.76 9.52
C SER A 199 -16.16 16.47 8.75
N PHE A 200 -16.10 15.59 7.77
CA PHE A 200 -17.29 15.04 7.11
C PHE A 200 -17.54 13.59 7.51
N GLU A 201 -18.80 13.17 7.49
CA GLU A 201 -19.23 11.85 7.96
C GLU A 201 -19.03 10.74 6.92
N GLU A 202 -19.02 11.09 5.63
CA GLU A 202 -18.93 10.14 4.51
C GLU A 202 -17.69 10.37 3.66
N ALA A 203 -17.21 9.34 2.97
CA ALA A 203 -16.05 9.49 2.08
C ALA A 203 -16.37 10.48 0.95
N TYR A 204 -15.41 11.35 0.61
CA TYR A 204 -15.58 12.31 -0.48
C TYR A 204 -14.91 11.78 -1.75
N GLU A 205 -15.69 11.69 -2.82
CA GLU A 205 -15.18 11.31 -4.14
C GLU A 205 -14.83 12.53 -4.97
N PHE A 206 -13.69 12.48 -5.65
CA PHE A 206 -13.16 13.58 -6.43
C PHE A 206 -12.45 13.12 -7.70
N GLY A 207 -12.11 14.08 -8.55
CA GLY A 207 -11.38 13.88 -9.79
C GLY A 207 -12.30 13.80 -11.02
N ILE A 208 -11.88 14.48 -12.08
CA ILE A 208 -12.57 14.55 -13.38
C ILE A 208 -12.01 13.48 -14.33
N GLN A 209 -10.68 13.34 -14.40
CA GLN A 209 -10.02 12.42 -15.31
C GLN A 209 -10.00 10.99 -14.75
N ARG A 210 -9.66 10.88 -13.47
CA ARG A 210 -9.71 9.63 -12.71
C ARG A 210 -10.46 9.91 -11.42
N ARG A 211 -11.39 9.02 -11.05
CA ARG A 211 -12.08 9.12 -9.75
C ARG A 211 -11.20 8.58 -8.64
N ALA A 212 -11.21 9.29 -7.52
CA ALA A 212 -10.53 8.92 -6.29
C ALA A 212 -11.42 9.22 -5.08
N VAL A 213 -11.02 8.67 -3.93
CA VAL A 213 -11.70 8.84 -2.65
C VAL A 213 -10.75 9.47 -1.65
N MET A 214 -11.26 10.37 -0.83
CA MET A 214 -10.57 10.84 0.38
C MET A 214 -11.47 10.63 1.60
N HIS A 215 -10.82 10.40 2.74
CA HIS A 215 -11.51 10.24 4.01
C HIS A 215 -11.12 11.35 4.99
N SER A 216 -12.06 11.74 5.83
CA SER A 216 -11.78 12.45 7.06
C SER A 216 -11.49 11.43 8.18
N PRO A 217 -10.89 11.84 9.30
CA PRO A 217 -10.84 11.04 10.52
C PRO A 217 -12.19 10.43 10.92
N VAL A 218 -13.28 11.18 10.74
CA VAL A 218 -14.64 10.76 11.12
C VAL A 218 -15.18 9.72 10.15
N SER A 219 -15.02 9.94 8.84
CA SER A 219 -15.59 9.03 7.83
C SER A 219 -14.86 7.69 7.78
N ILE A 220 -13.54 7.67 7.96
CA ILE A 220 -12.80 6.40 8.04
C ILE A 220 -13.17 5.63 9.30
N ALA A 221 -13.21 6.29 10.46
CA ALA A 221 -13.55 5.62 11.72
C ALA A 221 -14.97 5.04 11.68
N SER A 222 -15.93 5.78 11.13
CA SER A 222 -17.31 5.34 11.00
C SER A 222 -17.46 4.15 10.04
N MET A 223 -16.78 4.19 8.89
CA MET A 223 -16.76 3.07 7.93
C MET A 223 -16.17 1.80 8.56
N LEU A 224 -14.99 1.90 9.18
CA LEU A 224 -14.35 0.76 9.82
C LEU A 224 -15.20 0.18 10.96
N ALA A 225 -15.83 1.05 11.78
CA ALA A 225 -16.69 0.61 12.87
C ALA A 225 -17.93 -0.15 12.39
N ARG A 226 -18.54 0.22 11.25
CA ARG A 226 -19.67 -0.52 10.64
C ARG A 226 -19.33 -1.97 10.30
N HIS A 227 -18.04 -2.27 10.09
CA HIS A 227 -17.54 -3.61 9.80
C HIS A 227 -16.82 -4.26 10.99
N ASN A 228 -17.17 -3.90 12.22
CA ASN A 228 -16.59 -4.44 13.45
C ASN A 228 -15.07 -4.22 13.60
N ILE A 229 -14.51 -3.19 12.97
CA ILE A 229 -13.11 -2.80 13.14
C ILE A 229 -13.09 -1.55 14.05
N HIS A 230 -12.89 -1.77 15.36
CA HIS A 230 -12.78 -0.72 16.37
C HIS A 230 -12.06 -1.19 17.67
N PRO A 231 -11.32 -0.32 18.38
CA PRO A 231 -11.15 1.11 18.15
C PRO A 231 -10.34 1.41 16.88
N VAL A 232 -10.47 2.64 16.37
CA VAL A 232 -9.75 3.15 15.20
C VAL A 232 -8.91 4.35 15.65
N HIS A 233 -7.62 4.32 15.34
CA HIS A 233 -6.71 5.45 15.53
C HIS A 233 -6.29 5.99 14.17
N VAL A 234 -6.16 7.31 14.08
CA VAL A 234 -5.86 8.02 12.85
C VAL A 234 -4.83 9.10 13.11
N ASP A 235 -3.96 9.32 12.15
CA ASP A 235 -2.98 10.41 12.15
C ASP A 235 -2.97 11.09 10.78
N THR A 236 -3.21 12.40 10.77
CA THR A 236 -3.22 13.23 9.56
C THR A 236 -2.01 14.15 9.48
N LYS A 237 -1.09 14.09 10.45
CA LYS A 237 -0.02 15.08 10.63
C LYS A 237 1.37 14.57 10.27
N SER A 238 1.62 13.27 10.36
CA SER A 238 2.95 12.68 10.10
C SER A 238 3.34 12.63 8.62
N ARG A 239 2.38 12.81 7.71
CA ARG A 239 2.54 12.62 6.27
C ARG A 239 1.87 13.73 5.47
N LEU A 240 2.44 14.93 5.52
CA LEU A 240 1.98 16.03 4.69
C LEU A 240 2.26 15.73 3.21
N ILE A 241 1.31 16.13 2.36
CA ILE A 241 1.49 16.10 0.90
C ILE A 241 2.33 17.31 0.52
N ASP A 242 3.47 17.10 -0.14
CA ASP A 242 4.33 18.18 -0.62
C ASP A 242 3.84 18.78 -1.96
N GLU A 243 4.49 19.83 -2.45
CA GLU A 243 4.09 20.51 -3.68
C GLU A 243 4.20 19.64 -4.94
N GLU A 244 5.18 18.73 -5.01
CA GLU A 244 5.33 17.79 -6.12
C GLU A 244 4.25 16.72 -6.06
N ASP A 245 3.95 16.23 -4.85
CA ASP A 245 2.83 15.36 -4.54
C ASP A 245 1.51 15.96 -4.99
N PHE A 246 1.32 17.23 -4.68
CA PHE A 246 0.15 17.99 -5.08
C PHE A 246 0.02 18.17 -6.59
N LYS A 247 1.08 18.61 -7.27
CA LYS A 247 1.06 18.89 -8.72
C LYS A 247 0.70 17.66 -9.55
N TRP A 248 1.21 16.49 -9.15
CA TRP A 248 0.83 15.24 -9.80
C TRP A 248 -0.62 14.86 -9.51
N ILE A 249 -1.12 15.05 -8.27
CA ILE A 249 -2.54 14.80 -7.95
C ILE A 249 -3.44 15.65 -8.87
N GLU A 250 -3.11 16.94 -9.03
CA GLU A 250 -3.84 17.82 -9.95
C GLU A 250 -3.80 17.32 -11.39
N THR A 251 -2.63 16.87 -11.86
CA THR A 251 -2.42 16.41 -13.24
C THR A 251 -3.20 15.13 -13.53
N GLU A 252 -3.17 14.15 -12.64
CA GLU A 252 -3.77 12.82 -12.88
C GLU A 252 -5.27 12.77 -12.60
N PHE A 253 -5.72 13.43 -11.54
CA PHE A 253 -7.13 13.36 -11.16
C PHE A 253 -7.93 14.50 -11.82
N GLY A 254 -7.27 15.57 -12.31
CA GLY A 254 -7.96 16.73 -12.88
C GLY A 254 -8.89 17.38 -11.86
N VAL A 255 -8.35 17.75 -10.69
CA VAL A 255 -9.16 18.12 -9.52
C VAL A 255 -9.87 19.48 -9.73
N ASP A 256 -11.19 19.53 -9.56
CA ASP A 256 -11.94 20.80 -9.38
C ASP A 256 -11.76 21.27 -7.93
N MET A 257 -10.97 22.32 -7.78
CA MET A 257 -10.34 22.75 -6.52
C MET A 257 -11.25 23.57 -5.58
N ARG A 258 -12.56 23.51 -5.77
CA ARG A 258 -13.52 24.38 -5.06
C ARG A 258 -13.97 23.85 -3.69
N SER A 259 -13.66 22.60 -3.32
CA SER A 259 -13.98 22.04 -1.99
C SER A 259 -13.04 20.88 -1.60
N GLY A 260 -12.26 21.02 -0.53
CA GLY A 260 -11.56 19.91 0.15
C GLY A 260 -10.30 19.36 -0.53
N LYS A 261 -9.21 20.14 -0.57
CA LYS A 261 -7.89 19.63 -1.05
C LYS A 261 -7.36 18.53 -0.13
N PRO A 262 -6.80 17.42 -0.65
CA PRO A 262 -6.04 16.51 0.18
C PRO A 262 -4.80 17.23 0.71
N LYS A 263 -4.68 17.41 2.03
CA LYS A 263 -3.56 18.13 2.66
C LYS A 263 -2.50 17.19 3.22
N SER A 264 -2.84 15.92 3.41
CA SER A 264 -1.96 14.88 3.92
C SER A 264 -2.40 13.49 3.46
N LEU A 265 -1.50 12.52 3.65
CA LEU A 265 -1.86 11.12 3.73
C LEU A 265 -2.26 10.83 5.18
N MET A 266 -3.49 10.37 5.40
CA MET A 266 -3.93 9.89 6.69
C MET A 266 -3.43 8.46 6.89
N CYS A 267 -2.68 8.24 7.96
CA CYS A 267 -2.38 6.91 8.48
C CYS A 267 -3.52 6.48 9.40
N PHE A 268 -3.87 5.20 9.39
CA PHE A 268 -4.85 4.65 10.32
C PHE A 268 -4.48 3.24 10.75
N VAL A 269 -4.94 2.87 11.94
CA VAL A 269 -5.04 1.48 12.40
C VAL A 269 -6.42 1.24 13.01
N GLY A 270 -7.00 0.06 12.80
CA GLY A 270 -8.21 -0.37 13.49
C GLY A 270 -8.15 -1.84 13.85
N PHE A 271 -8.89 -2.26 14.87
CA PHE A 271 -8.83 -3.65 15.37
C PHE A 271 -10.16 -4.38 15.23
N ARG A 272 -10.14 -5.60 14.68
CA ARG A 272 -11.34 -6.42 14.59
C ARG A 272 -11.82 -6.82 15.98
N ARG A 273 -13.11 -6.64 16.27
CA ARG A 273 -13.79 -7.18 17.47
C ARG A 273 -14.41 -8.55 17.24
#